data_AF-A0A916WAX6-F1
#
_entry.id   AF-A0A916WAX6-F1
#
_cell.length_a   1.000
_cell.length_b   1.000
_cell.length_c   1.000
_cell.angle_alpha   90.00
_cell.angle_beta   90.00
_cell.angle_gamma   90.00
#
_symmetry.space_group_name_H-M   'P 1'
#
loop_
_entity.id
_entity.type
_entity.pdbx_description
1 polymer ?
#
loop_
_entity_poly.entity_id
_entity_poly.type
_entity_poly.pdbx_seq_one_letter_code
_entity_poly.pdbx_strand_id
1 'polypeptide(L)'
;MPTDNLPLFSWQPPRQVIVFPMVKRVGRIREVAAKMLDKPTERAAVHYRSQVTDSVIRSLERAGIPEKEQDEQLGAFWEAVQHEMIRLSYSGYGTGGAA
;
A
#
# COMPACT_ATOMS: atom_id res chain seq x y z
N MET A 1 40.75 -1.55 -34.40
CA MET A 1 40.38 -2.41 -33.26
C MET A 1 38.97 -2.01 -32.83
N PRO A 2 37.99 -2.92 -32.74
CA PRO A 2 36.66 -2.56 -32.25
C PRO A 2 36.77 -2.18 -30.78
N THR A 3 36.38 -0.96 -30.44
CA THR A 3 36.46 -0.34 -29.11
C THR A 3 35.37 -0.84 -28.13
N ASP A 4 34.52 -1.76 -28.58
CA ASP A 4 33.28 -2.14 -27.91
C ASP A 4 33.47 -3.09 -26.73
N ASN A 5 34.70 -3.50 -26.43
CA ASN A 5 35.01 -4.52 -25.43
C ASN A 5 35.72 -3.96 -24.18
N LEU A 6 35.56 -2.66 -23.92
CA LEU A 6 36.07 -2.06 -22.68
C LEU A 6 35.16 -2.45 -21.49
N PRO A 7 35.71 -2.90 -20.36
CA PRO A 7 34.94 -3.35 -19.19
C PRO A 7 33.96 -2.31 -18.64
N LEU A 8 34.19 -1.02 -18.93
CA LEU A 8 33.30 0.07 -18.57
C LEU A 8 31.97 0.03 -19.34
N PHE A 9 31.97 -0.44 -20.58
CA PHE A 9 30.77 -0.54 -21.43
C PHE A 9 29.95 -1.82 -21.17
N SER A 10 30.51 -2.80 -20.45
CA SER A 10 29.83 -4.02 -20.02
C SER A 10 29.43 -4.03 -18.54
N TRP A 11 29.73 -2.96 -17.79
CA TRP A 11 29.34 -2.83 -16.40
C TRP A 11 27.83 -2.62 -16.27
N GLN A 12 27.14 -3.63 -15.73
CA GLN A 12 25.75 -3.51 -15.28
C GLN A 12 25.74 -3.38 -13.76
N PRO A 13 25.61 -2.15 -13.20
CA PRO A 13 25.51 -2.00 -11.75
C PRO A 13 24.25 -2.70 -11.23
N PRO A 14 24.28 -3.23 -10.00
CA PRO A 14 23.07 -3.76 -9.38
C PRO A 14 22.01 -2.66 -9.33
N ARG A 15 20.87 -2.88 -10.00
CA ARG A 15 19.72 -1.98 -9.95
C ARG A 15 18.78 -2.43 -8.84
N GLN A 16 18.48 -1.55 -7.91
CA GLN A 16 17.50 -1.80 -6.86
C GLN A 16 16.29 -0.89 -7.07
N VAL A 17 15.11 -1.50 -7.18
CA VAL A 17 13.84 -0.75 -7.21
C VAL A 17 13.45 -0.42 -5.78
N ILE A 18 13.49 0.86 -5.42
CA ILE A 18 13.02 1.35 -4.12
C ILE A 18 11.57 1.79 -4.31
N VAL A 19 10.62 0.92 -3.95
CA VAL A 19 9.21 1.31 -3.93
C VAL A 19 8.94 2.31 -2.81
N PHE A 20 8.12 3.32 -3.09
CA PHE A 20 7.69 4.25 -2.05
C PHE A 20 6.94 3.48 -0.94
N PRO A 21 7.35 3.60 0.34
CA PRO A 21 6.83 2.79 1.44
C PRO A 21 5.32 2.85 1.51
N MET A 22 4.67 1.70 1.65
CA MET A 22 3.20 1.62 1.62
C MET A 22 2.56 2.45 2.74
N VAL A 23 3.20 2.53 3.90
CA VAL A 23 2.79 3.33 5.07
C VAL A 23 2.73 4.84 4.76
N LYS A 24 3.55 5.32 3.82
CA LYS A 24 3.59 6.74 3.46
C LYS A 24 2.53 7.12 2.42
N ARG A 25 1.76 6.17 1.87
CA ARG A 25 0.70 6.41 0.88
C ARG A 25 -0.61 6.88 1.55
N VAL A 26 -0.53 7.98 2.31
CA VAL A 26 -1.61 8.48 3.18
C VAL A 26 -2.93 8.68 2.44
N GLY A 27 -2.91 9.21 1.20
CA GLY A 27 -4.13 9.39 0.41
C GLY A 27 -4.87 8.08 0.14
N ARG A 28 -4.14 7.01 -0.19
CA ARG A 28 -4.71 5.68 -0.42
C ARG A 28 -5.21 5.05 0.88
N ILE A 29 -4.48 5.22 1.98
CA ILE A 29 -4.87 4.74 3.30
C ILE A 29 -6.21 5.35 3.72
N ARG A 30 -6.35 6.69 3.61
CA ARG A 30 -7.59 7.42 3.89
C ARG A 30 -8.77 6.94 3.04
N GLU A 31 -8.54 6.80 1.74
CA GLU A 31 -9.56 6.32 0.80
C GLU A 31 -10.06 4.91 1.15
N VAL A 32 -9.14 3.98 1.42
CA VAL A 32 -9.49 2.60 1.77
C VAL A 32 -10.19 2.53 3.11
N ALA A 33 -9.72 3.27 4.12
CA ALA A 33 -10.37 3.32 5.44
C ALA A 33 -11.80 3.85 5.36
N ALA A 34 -12.03 4.95 4.64
CA ALA A 34 -13.37 5.49 4.42
C ALA A 34 -14.27 4.46 3.71
N LYS A 35 -13.77 3.81 2.65
CA LYS A 35 -14.51 2.78 1.91
C LYS A 35 -14.78 1.52 2.73
N MET A 36 -13.90 1.17 3.67
CA MET A 36 -14.10 0.05 4.60
C MET A 36 -15.23 0.36 5.58
N LEU A 37 -15.24 1.58 6.15
CA LEU A 37 -16.30 2.02 7.06
C LEU A 37 -17.66 2.19 6.39
N ASP A 38 -17.68 2.53 5.10
CA ASP A 38 -18.90 2.67 4.30
C ASP A 38 -19.54 1.32 3.92
N LYS A 39 -18.85 0.17 4.13
CA LYS A 39 -19.44 -1.12 3.77
C LYS A 39 -20.58 -1.49 4.71
N PRO A 40 -21.79 -1.76 4.18
CA PRO A 40 -22.98 -2.01 5.01
C PRO A 40 -22.96 -3.39 5.67
N THR A 41 -22.14 -4.32 5.17
CA THR A 41 -22.05 -5.68 5.71
C THR A 41 -20.60 -6.10 5.86
N GLU A 42 -20.35 -6.93 6.86
CA GLU A 42 -19.03 -7.52 7.10
C GLU A 42 -18.54 -8.31 5.87
N ARG A 43 -19.43 -9.06 5.22
CA ARG A 43 -19.10 -9.80 3.99
C ARG A 43 -18.62 -8.87 2.86
N ALA A 44 -19.24 -7.71 2.70
CA ALA A 44 -18.81 -6.72 1.71
C ALA A 44 -17.45 -6.11 2.07
N ALA A 45 -17.19 -5.87 3.36
CA ALA A 45 -15.90 -5.40 3.86
C ALA A 45 -14.78 -6.43 3.62
N VAL A 46 -15.03 -7.71 3.90
CA VAL A 46 -14.08 -8.81 3.64
C VAL A 46 -13.74 -8.90 2.15
N HIS A 47 -14.75 -8.90 1.29
CA HIS A 47 -14.53 -8.95 -0.15
C HIS A 47 -13.76 -7.73 -0.66
N TYR A 48 -14.08 -6.53 -0.18
CA TYR A 48 -13.36 -5.32 -0.53
C TYR A 48 -11.90 -5.36 -0.04
N ARG A 49 -11.66 -5.87 1.18
CA ARG A 49 -10.31 -6.10 1.73
C ARG A 49 -9.49 -7.01 0.81
N SER A 50 -10.06 -8.14 0.37
CA SER A 50 -9.38 -9.04 -0.57
C SER A 50 -9.01 -8.33 -1.88
N GLN A 51 -9.93 -7.56 -2.47
CA GLN A 51 -9.64 -6.81 -3.70
C GLN A 51 -8.49 -5.81 -3.55
N VAL A 52 -8.47 -5.08 -2.41
CA VAL A 52 -7.40 -4.12 -2.12
C VAL A 52 -6.07 -4.85 -1.93
N THR A 53 -6.06 -5.94 -1.15
CA THR A 53 -4.87 -6.78 -0.94
C THR A 53 -4.30 -7.27 -2.26
N ASP A 54 -5.13 -7.87 -3.11
CA ASP A 54 -4.70 -8.38 -4.42
C ASP A 54 -4.13 -7.26 -5.30
N SER A 55 -4.74 -6.07 -5.26
CA SER A 55 -4.24 -4.91 -6.00
C SER A 55 -2.88 -4.44 -5.50
N VAL A 56 -2.63 -4.49 -4.19
CA VAL A 56 -1.35 -4.11 -3.59
C VAL A 56 -0.28 -5.13 -3.96
N ILE A 57 -0.54 -6.42 -3.73
CA ILE A 57 0.37 -7.53 -4.07
C ILE A 57 0.77 -7.45 -5.55
N ARG A 58 -0.21 -7.38 -6.48
CA ARG A 58 0.07 -7.24 -7.92
C ARG A 58 0.92 -6.02 -8.27
N SER A 59 0.86 -4.95 -7.49
CA SER A 59 1.70 -3.76 -7.73
C SER A 59 3.14 -3.96 -7.25
N LEU A 60 3.32 -4.70 -6.15
CA LEU A 60 4.63 -5.02 -5.59
C LEU A 60 5.34 -6.12 -6.41
N GLU A 61 4.60 -7.13 -6.86
CA GLU A 61 5.09 -8.14 -7.82
C GLU A 61 5.59 -7.49 -9.11
N ARG A 62 4.81 -6.56 -9.69
CA ARG A 62 5.21 -5.81 -10.88
C ARG A 62 6.46 -4.94 -10.66
N ALA A 63 6.69 -4.51 -9.42
CA ALA A 63 7.89 -3.77 -9.04
C ALA A 63 9.09 -4.69 -8.74
N GLY A 64 8.92 -6.02 -8.81
CA GLY A 64 9.98 -7.00 -8.55
C GLY A 64 10.31 -7.17 -7.08
N ILE A 65 9.38 -6.84 -6.18
CA ILE A 65 9.59 -6.94 -4.73
C ILE A 65 9.45 -8.40 -4.28
N PRO A 66 10.40 -8.95 -3.49
CA PRO A 66 10.31 -10.32 -2.98
C PRO A 66 9.10 -10.53 -2.06
N GLU A 67 8.49 -11.71 -2.10
CA GLU A 67 7.27 -12.06 -1.33
C GLU A 67 7.35 -11.67 0.15
N LYS A 68 8.46 -11.97 0.82
CA LYS A 68 8.69 -11.58 2.23
C LYS A 68 8.51 -10.07 2.46
N GLU A 69 9.07 -9.25 1.59
CA GLU A 69 8.94 -7.79 1.67
C GLU A 69 7.52 -7.35 1.30
N GLN A 70 6.83 -8.08 0.42
CA GLN A 70 5.43 -7.79 0.10
C GLN A 70 4.54 -7.96 1.33
N ASP A 71 4.73 -9.03 2.11
CA ASP A 71 3.98 -9.30 3.34
C ASP A 71 4.22 -8.22 4.40
N GLU A 72 5.48 -7.82 4.59
CA GLU A 72 5.84 -6.72 5.51
C GLU A 72 5.17 -5.41 5.11
N GLN A 73 5.23 -5.04 3.81
CA GLN A 73 4.62 -3.82 3.29
C GLN A 73 3.08 -3.86 3.34
N LEU A 74 2.48 -5.03 3.09
CA LEU A 74 1.04 -5.24 3.13
C LEU A 74 0.51 -5.17 4.57
N GLY A 75 1.21 -5.78 5.52
CA GLY A 75 0.88 -5.71 6.94
C GLY A 75 0.89 -4.27 7.44
N ALA A 76 1.98 -3.55 7.16
CA ALA A 76 2.12 -2.15 7.56
C ALA A 76 1.07 -1.22 6.90
N PHE A 77 0.66 -1.52 5.66
CA PHE A 77 -0.45 -0.83 5.01
C PHE A 77 -1.77 -1.04 5.75
N TRP A 78 -2.13 -2.28 6.06
CA TRP A 78 -3.39 -2.59 6.74
C TRP A 78 -3.42 -2.09 8.19
N GLU A 79 -2.29 -2.10 8.89
CA GLU A 79 -2.16 -1.46 10.21
C GLU A 79 -2.47 0.04 10.12
N ALA A 80 -1.88 0.75 9.16
CA ALA A 80 -2.15 2.17 8.95
C ALA A 80 -3.62 2.44 8.56
N VAL A 81 -4.23 1.58 7.75
CA VAL A 81 -5.68 1.66 7.43
C VAL A 81 -6.54 1.47 8.67
N GLN A 82 -6.21 0.53 9.56
CA GLN A 82 -6.96 0.34 10.81
C GLN A 82 -6.85 1.58 11.72
N HIS A 83 -5.64 2.15 11.89
CA HIS A 83 -5.46 3.38 12.66
C HIS A 83 -6.27 4.56 12.07
N GLU A 84 -6.32 4.65 10.75
CA GLU A 84 -7.13 5.63 10.04
C GLU A 84 -8.64 5.43 10.28
N MET A 85 -9.12 4.18 10.20
CA MET A 85 -10.53 3.85 10.49
C MET A 85 -10.91 4.25 11.92
N ILE A 86 -10.04 3.96 12.89
CA ILE A 86 -10.21 4.37 14.29
C ILE A 86 -10.29 5.90 14.40
N ARG A 87 -9.41 6.63 13.70
CA ARG A 87 -9.47 8.10 13.71
C ARG A 87 -10.78 8.63 13.14
N LEU A 88 -11.26 8.06 12.03
CA LEU A 88 -12.52 8.45 11.39
C LEU A 88 -13.73 8.15 12.28
N SER A 89 -13.75 7.01 12.97
CA SER A 89 -14.85 6.68 13.89
C SER A 89 -14.96 7.66 15.05
N TYR A 90 -13.83 8.16 15.57
CA TYR A 90 -13.85 9.21 16.59
C TYR A 90 -14.25 10.58 16.03
N SER A 91 -13.81 10.92 14.81
CA SER A 91 -14.18 12.18 14.16
C SER A 91 -15.68 12.27 13.83
N GLY A 92 -16.32 11.15 13.49
CA GLY A 92 -17.76 11.09 13.24
C GLY A 92 -18.62 11.18 14.50
N TYR A 93 -18.07 10.85 15.67
CA TYR A 93 -18.79 10.88 16.95
C TYR A 93 -18.79 12.27 17.63
N GLY A 94 -17.99 13.22 17.13
CA GLY A 94 -17.70 14.50 17.80
C GLY A 94 -18.51 15.72 17.36
N THR A 95 -19.44 15.62 16.42
CA THR A 95 -20.18 16.80 15.88
C THR A 95 -21.69 16.68 16.14
N GLY A 96 -22.06 16.64 17.41
CA GLY A 96 -23.43 16.76 17.91
C GLY A 96 -23.58 17.84 18.99
N GLY A 97 -22.68 18.83 19.03
CA GLY A 97 -22.81 20.01 19.89
C GLY A 97 -23.75 21.01 19.21
N ALA A 98 -25.00 21.03 19.65
CA ALA A 98 -26.01 22.00 19.24
C ALA A 98 -25.55 23.44 19.56
N ALA A 99 -25.75 24.34 18.58
CA ALA A 99 -25.75 25.79 18.77
C ALA A 99 -27.16 26.26 19.12
#